data_AF-A0A3A6MVF1-F1
#
_entry.id   AF-A0A3A6MVF1-F1
#
_cell.length_a   1.000
_cell.length_b   1.000
_cell.length_c   1.000
_cell.angle_alpha   90.00
_cell.angle_beta   90.00
_cell.angle_gamma   90.00
#
_symmetry.space_group_name_H-M   'P 1'
#
loop_
_entity.id
_entity.type
_entity.pdbx_description
1 polymer ?
#
loop_
_entity_poly.entity_id
_entity_poly.type
_entity_poly.pdbx_seq_one_letter_code
_entity_poly.pdbx_strand_id
1 'polypeptide(L)' 'MSKPPLDDLLKVSSNRYVLAIVAAKYARVLTDKAIAGLLDDTVKPVSKALEEIANLKVKHTPPGRGIK' A
#
# COMPACT_ATOMS: atom_id res chain seq x y z
N MET A 1 -9.11 -12.44 -8.28
CA MET A 1 -9.34 -11.95 -6.90
C MET A 1 -8.03 -11.43 -6.34
N SER A 2 -7.97 -10.17 -5.89
CA SER A 2 -6.78 -9.64 -5.20
C SER A 2 -6.73 -10.22 -3.79
N LYS A 3 -5.67 -10.95 -3.47
CA LYS A 3 -5.29 -11.20 -2.07
C LYS A 3 -4.52 -9.98 -1.58
N PRO A 4 -4.64 -9.59 -0.30
CA PRO A 4 -5.56 -10.08 0.75
C PRO A 4 -6.98 -9.49 0.66
N PRO A 5 -7.98 -10.09 1.35
CA PRO A 5 -9.34 -9.56 1.39
C PRO A 5 -9.40 -8.22 2.16
N LEU A 6 -10.39 -7.38 1.80
CA LEU A 6 -10.54 -6.04 2.36
C LEU A 6 -10.69 -6.04 3.89
N ASP A 7 -11.38 -7.04 4.43
CA ASP A 7 -11.59 -7.16 5.87
C ASP A 7 -10.28 -7.35 6.65
N ASP A 8 -9.30 -8.04 6.06
CA ASP A 8 -7.97 -8.20 6.69
C ASP A 8 -7.17 -6.90 6.65
N LEU A 9 -7.31 -6.13 5.58
CA LEU A 9 -6.66 -4.82 5.46
C LEU A 9 -7.28 -3.79 6.42
N LEU A 10 -8.57 -3.91 6.71
CA LEU A 10 -9.29 -3.04 7.64
C LEU A 10 -8.95 -3.30 9.10
N LYS A 11 -8.45 -4.49 9.45
CA LYS A 11 -7.87 -4.76 10.78
C LYS A 11 -6.58 -3.96 11.02
N VAL A 12 -5.86 -3.65 9.94
CA VAL A 12 -4.58 -2.93 9.97
C VAL A 12 -4.76 -1.42 9.78
N SER A 13 -5.75 -1.00 8.98
CA SER A 13 -6.08 0.40 8.74
C SER A 13 -7.52 0.70 9.15
N SER A 14 -7.71 1.56 10.15
CA SER A 14 -9.03 1.99 10.62
C SER A 14 -9.84 2.79 9.59
N ASN A 15 -9.23 3.19 8.46
CA ASN A 15 -9.87 3.99 7.43
C ASN A 15 -9.58 3.44 6.02
N ARG A 16 -10.65 3.08 5.29
CA ARG A 16 -10.59 2.54 3.92
C ARG A 16 -9.98 3.53 2.91
N TYR A 17 -10.24 4.82 3.08
CA TYR A 17 -9.71 5.85 2.18
C TYR A 17 -8.21 6.06 2.40
N VAL A 18 -7.77 6.05 3.67
CA VAL A 18 -6.34 6.10 4.00
C VAL A 18 -5.64 4.87 3.43
N LEU A 19 -6.22 3.68 3.59
CA LEU A 19 -5.69 2.44 3.02
C LEU A 19 -5.50 2.55 1.50
N ALA A 20 -6.49 3.07 0.77
CA ALA A 20 -6.40 3.24 -0.68
C ALA A 20 -5.30 4.23 -1.08
N ILE A 21 -5.20 5.36 -0.40
CA ILE A 21 -4.16 6.37 -0.65
C ILE A 21 -2.76 5.79 -0.40
N VAL A 22 -2.58 5.07 0.70
CA VAL A 22 -1.30 4.45 1.07
C VAL A 22 -0.91 3.37 0.07
N ALA A 23 -1.85 2.48 -0.28
CA ALA A 23 -1.63 1.45 -1.28
C ALA A 23 -1.25 2.05 -2.63
N ALA A 24 -1.93 3.11 -3.08
CA ALA A 24 -1.62 3.79 -4.33
C ALA A 24 -0.24 4.47 -4.32
N LYS A 25 0.11 5.17 -3.23
CA LYS A 25 1.44 5.78 -3.07
C LYS A 25 2.54 4.73 -3.12
N TYR A 26 2.37 3.62 -2.41
CA TYR A 26 3.38 2.57 -2.35
C TYR A 26 3.47 1.78 -3.66
N ALA A 27 2.33 1.52 -4.32
CA ALA A 27 2.30 0.93 -5.65
C ALA A 27 3.10 1.77 -6.66
N ARG A 28 3.03 3.11 -6.58
CA ARG A 28 3.83 4.00 -7.44
C ARG A 28 5.33 3.82 -7.22
N VAL A 29 5.78 3.72 -5.97
CA VAL A 29 7.19 3.42 -5.65
C VAL A 29 7.62 2.06 -6.22
N LEU A 30 6.75 1.05 -6.16
CA LEU A 30 7.02 -0.26 -6.76
C LEU A 30 7.08 -0.19 -8.29
N THR A 31 6.21 0.60 -8.92
CA THR A 31 6.25 0.86 -10.37
C THR A 31 7.53 1.55 -10.79
N ASP A 32 7.96 2.59 -10.06
CA ASP A 32 9.20 3.31 -10.36
C ASP A 32 10.42 2.37 -10.25
N LYS A 33 10.43 1.48 -9.26
CA LYS A 33 11.45 0.44 -9.10
C LYS A 33 11.42 -0.60 -10.22
N ALA A 34 10.24 -0.99 -10.70
CA ALA A 34 10.11 -1.91 -11.84
C ALA A 34 10.64 -1.27 -13.12
N ILE A 35 10.28 0.00 -13.39
CA ILE A 35 10.80 0.77 -14.53
C ILE A 35 12.33 0.89 -14.48
N ALA A 36 12.91 1.03 -13.28
CA ALA A 36 14.35 1.09 -13.07
C ALA A 36 15.05 -0.29 -13.17
N GLY A 37 14.33 -1.39 -13.45
CA GLY A 37 14.87 -2.75 -13.52
C GLY A 37 15.26 -3.34 -12.15
N LEU A 38 14.80 -2.74 -11.04
CA LEU A 38 15.07 -3.18 -9.67
C LEU A 38 14.02 -4.14 -9.13
N LEU A 39 12.94 -4.37 -9.88
CA LEU A 39 11.86 -5.30 -9.57
C LEU A 39 11.48 -6.06 -10.84
N ASP A 40 11.03 -7.29 -10.64
CA ASP A 40 10.52 -8.17 -11.70
C ASP A 40 9.22 -7.60 -12.31
N ASP A 41 9.11 -7.59 -13.64
CA ASP A 41 7.98 -7.04 -14.40
C ASP A 41 6.67 -7.81 -14.15
N THR A 42 6.77 -9.02 -13.60
CA THR A 42 5.60 -9.83 -13.21
C THR A 42 4.89 -9.30 -11.96
N VAL A 43 5.49 -8.34 -11.24
CA VAL A 43 4.94 -7.78 -10.01
C VAL A 43 3.76 -6.85 -10.33
N LYS A 44 2.57 -7.24 -9.87
CA LYS A 44 1.39 -6.34 -9.84
C LYS A 44 1.54 -5.34 -8.69
N PRO A 45 1.86 -4.07 -8.95
CA PRO A 45 2.34 -3.14 -7.90
C PRO A 45 1.28 -2.91 -6.81
N VAL A 46 0.01 -2.81 -7.20
CA VAL A 46 -1.10 -2.60 -6.27
C VAL A 46 -1.33 -3.83 -5.39
N SER A 47 -1.30 -5.04 -5.96
CA SER A 47 -1.48 -6.27 -5.19
C SER A 47 -0.35 -6.46 -4.18
N LYS A 48 0.90 -6.25 -4.61
CA LYS A 48 2.06 -6.32 -3.71
C LYS A 48 2.01 -5.25 -2.61
N ALA A 49 1.54 -4.04 -2.94
CA ALA A 49 1.36 -3.00 -1.94
C ALA A 49 0.34 -3.38 -0.86
N LEU A 50 -0.80 -3.96 -1.25
CA LEU A 50 -1.81 -4.43 -0.30
C LEU A 50 -1.29 -5.58 0.57
N GLU A 51 -0.54 -6.52 -0.01
CA GLU A 51 0.13 -7.60 0.74
C GLU A 51 1.14 -7.06 1.75
N GLU A 52 1.96 -6.09 1.37
CA GLU A 52 2.96 -5.50 2.27
C GLU A 52 2.32 -4.64 3.39
N ILE A 53 1.22 -3.97 3.10
CA ILE A 53 0.42 -3.26 4.12
C ILE A 53 -0.21 -4.26 5.10
N ALA A 54 -0.81 -5.35 4.62
CA ALA A 54 -1.39 -6.38 5.48
C ALA A 54 -0.35 -7.05 6.39
N ASN A 55 0.88 -7.20 5.89
CA ASN A 55 2.01 -7.73 6.66
C ASN A 55 2.68 -6.69 7.58
N LEU A 56 2.08 -5.51 7.78
CA LEU A 56 2.61 -4.43 8.63
C LEU A 56 4.01 -3.93 8.22
N LYS A 57 4.44 -4.19 6.97
CA LYS A 57 5.74 -3.73 6.44
C LYS A 57 5.72 -2.26 6.05
N VAL A 58 4.53 -1.69 5.82
CA VAL A 58 4.34 -0.28 5.48
C VAL A 58 3.55 0.39 6.61
N LYS A 59 4.21 1.30 7.34
CA LYS A 59 3.54 2.15 8.35
C LYS A 59 3.26 3.52 7.74
N HIS A 60 1.99 3.93 7.71
CA HIS A 60 1.60 5.27 7.34
C HIS A 60 1.21 6.06 8.58
N THR A 61 2.03 7.05 8.93
CA THR A 61 1.68 8.02 9.97
C THR A 61 0.90 9.15 9.30
N PRO A 62 -0.36 9.41 9.70
CA PRO A 62 -1.06 10.59 9.20
C PRO A 62 -0.25 11.85 9.55
N PRO A 63 -0.25 12.90 8.71
CA PRO A 63 0.41 14.15 9.07
C PRO A 63 -0.15 14.62 10.41
N GLY A 64 0.74 14.87 11.38
CA GLY A 64 0.38 15.27 12.72
C GLY A 64 -0.55 16.48 12.67
N ARG A 65 -1.78 16.29 13.18
CA ARG A 65 -2.87 17.28 13.37
C ARG A 65 -2.56 18.66 12.75
N GLY A 66 -2.91 18.84 11.48
CA GLY A 66 -2.84 20.14 10.80
C GLY A 66 -3.95 21.08 11.25
N ILE A 67 -3.58 22.37 11.34
CA ILE A 67 -4.29 23.62 11.71
C ILE A 67 -5.70 23.53 12.30
N LYS A 68 -5.79 24.08 13.52
CA LYS A 68 -7.01 24.39 14.27
C LYS A 68 -7.75 25.57 13.65
#